data_AF-A0A941IY38-F1
#
_entry.id   AF-A0A941IY38-F1
#
_cell.length_a   1.000
_cell.length_b   1.000
_cell.length_c   1.000
_cell.angle_alpha   90.00
_cell.angle_beta   90.00
_cell.angle_gamma   90.00
#
_symmetry.space_group_name_H-M   'P 1'
#
loop_
_entity.id
_entity.type
_entity.pdbx_description
1 polymer ?
#
loop_
_entity_poly.entity_id
_entity_poly.type
_entity_poly.pdbx_seq_one_letter_code
_entity_poly.pdbx_strand_id
1 'polypeptide(L)'
;MPVLTKTISNYERQLIQRLIAQEALINSAFNDLVRNVSPHLAKWTANNRNSVWIRNSRIENAIEMELASFHQDVLDIIQAQQQAGWNLSDMKNDSIFKNYIEGMGLSSAVKEGLFVRNMDALAAFQKRKMDGIDLSSRVWNLSKQNKIHIELFLQGGIATGRSAAEIARDLRQYLNNPDKRFRRVLNPKTGKLELSKPARNYHPGQGVYRSAVQNALRISRTETNMAYRSADHERWKDNETILGVEVKLSNAHPMVDICDYMQGQYPKGFKFIGWHPNCICYSVPVLLSQDDFVKHLHGDLDASKQYVQTLPDNANKYIAANTTRFRGWKNEPYWLQDNFVFKNGAYVPKMGNKRAIKLVVESVEPIKPKHESLSKTAKLLRNGGNVTNQLIRDVIHSYASEFPNKFHGKLNKVSIRQNMNGMMHNSRSYNTLTGRYAIENGNSIAIRDAFYDVGGGYNPAQALKEAFVAIQKNKPLTFNQEYAVESLWHEIRHAGAKGWHHYKYGTDLRKVPMETLNQFCARHSYDGFLKQLGGKAYHQKAIIEEGFGYKNLLDNFRTALKHYSIDEKVAYNYFKDIIQSKPYEDMSSYIATFFKQYNVKAANAISECLYWRKSEFMKLLKGDA
;
A
#
# COMPACT_ATOMS: atom_id res chain seq x y z
N MET A 1 -1.09 -34.60 6.07
CA MET A 1 -0.21 -34.15 4.96
C MET A 1 -0.98 -33.49 3.78
N PRO A 2 -2.00 -34.11 3.13
CA PRO A 2 -2.61 -33.56 1.90
C PRO A 2 -3.30 -32.19 2.07
N VAL A 3 -3.90 -31.96 3.24
CA VAL A 3 -4.59 -30.71 3.58
C VAL A 3 -3.60 -29.53 3.64
N LEU A 4 -2.42 -29.73 4.25
CA LEU A 4 -1.38 -28.69 4.34
C LEU A 4 -0.84 -28.31 2.95
N THR A 5 -0.61 -29.29 2.09
CA THR A 5 -0.17 -29.06 0.70
C THR A 5 -1.19 -28.24 -0.09
N LYS A 6 -2.49 -28.54 0.08
CA LYS A 6 -3.59 -27.78 -0.56
C LYS A 6 -3.68 -26.34 -0.04
N THR A 7 -3.56 -26.15 1.28
CA THR A 7 -3.54 -24.82 1.91
C THR A 7 -2.41 -23.97 1.37
N ILE A 8 -1.17 -24.48 1.40
CA ILE A 8 0.01 -23.76 0.89
C ILE A 8 -0.18 -23.39 -0.58
N SER A 9 -0.58 -24.36 -1.41
CA SER A 9 -0.81 -24.11 -2.85
C SER A 9 -1.82 -22.99 -3.11
N ASN A 10 -2.88 -22.87 -2.30
CA ASN A 10 -3.85 -21.79 -2.42
C ASN A 10 -3.22 -20.41 -2.15
N TYR A 11 -2.45 -20.28 -1.07
CA TYR A 11 -1.78 -19.01 -0.75
C TYR A 11 -0.70 -18.62 -1.76
N GLU A 12 0.04 -19.59 -2.31
CA GLU A 12 1.00 -19.32 -3.39
C GLU A 12 0.28 -18.84 -4.67
N ARG A 13 -0.90 -19.38 -5.00
CA ARG A 13 -1.73 -18.86 -6.11
C ARG A 13 -2.22 -17.43 -5.85
N GLN A 14 -2.64 -17.12 -4.63
CA GLN A 14 -3.04 -15.76 -4.25
C GLN A 14 -1.86 -14.79 -4.36
N LEU A 15 -0.64 -15.22 -4.00
CA LEU A 15 0.56 -14.41 -4.20
C LEU A 15 0.77 -14.12 -5.70
N ILE A 16 0.64 -15.12 -6.57
CA ILE A 16 0.73 -14.91 -8.04
C ILE A 16 -0.32 -13.92 -8.53
N GLN A 17 -1.57 -14.03 -8.09
CA GLN A 17 -2.63 -13.07 -8.44
C GLN A 17 -2.28 -11.64 -8.00
N ARG A 18 -1.65 -11.48 -6.84
CA ARG A 18 -1.16 -10.16 -6.37
C ARG A 18 -0.05 -9.63 -7.26
N LEU A 19 0.90 -10.46 -7.69
CA LEU A 19 1.97 -10.06 -8.60
C LEU A 19 1.41 -9.60 -9.96
N ILE A 20 0.34 -10.25 -10.46
CA ILE A 20 -0.36 -9.84 -11.68
C ILE A 20 -1.07 -8.49 -11.46
N ALA A 21 -1.75 -8.30 -10.34
CA ALA A 21 -2.37 -7.02 -10.01
C ALA A 21 -1.34 -5.89 -9.85
N GLN A 22 -0.19 -6.19 -9.25
CA GLN A 22 0.93 -5.26 -9.12
C GLN A 22 1.46 -4.82 -10.50
N GLU A 23 1.57 -5.75 -11.45
CA GLU A 23 1.97 -5.42 -12.81
C GLU A 23 1.01 -4.42 -13.47
N ALA A 24 -0.30 -4.57 -13.28
CA ALA A 24 -1.28 -3.60 -13.76
C ALA A 24 -1.08 -2.21 -13.13
N LEU A 25 -0.76 -2.14 -11.82
CA LEU A 25 -0.46 -0.87 -11.14
C LEU A 25 0.82 -0.20 -11.66
N ILE A 26 1.89 -0.97 -11.86
CA ILE A 26 3.13 -0.46 -12.42
C ILE A 26 2.90 0.05 -13.85
N ASN A 27 2.20 -0.71 -14.68
CA ASN A 27 1.83 -0.29 -16.03
C ASN A 27 0.97 0.99 -16.02
N SER A 28 0.07 1.14 -15.05
CA SER A 28 -0.68 2.38 -14.85
C SER A 28 0.25 3.55 -14.54
N ALA A 29 1.19 3.40 -13.61
CA ALA A 29 2.15 4.45 -13.27
C ALA A 29 2.99 4.89 -14.49
N PHE A 30 3.38 3.95 -15.36
CA PHE A 30 4.03 4.29 -16.63
C PHE A 30 3.10 5.03 -17.60
N ASN A 31 1.83 4.60 -17.70
CA ASN A 31 0.85 5.29 -18.52
C ASN A 31 0.61 6.72 -18.05
N ASP A 32 0.59 6.93 -16.73
CA ASP A 32 0.46 8.25 -16.10
C ASP A 32 1.69 9.11 -16.38
N LEU A 33 2.90 8.58 -16.19
CA LEU A 33 4.14 9.26 -16.56
C LEU A 33 4.10 9.71 -18.03
N VAL A 34 3.77 8.79 -18.94
CA VAL A 34 3.69 9.09 -20.37
C VAL A 34 2.63 10.14 -20.65
N ARG A 35 1.43 10.00 -20.07
CA ARG A 35 0.33 10.95 -20.24
C ARG A 35 0.70 12.35 -19.78
N ASN A 36 1.41 12.47 -18.66
CA ASN A 36 1.76 13.76 -18.08
C ASN A 36 2.98 14.40 -18.77
N VAL A 37 3.96 13.60 -19.18
CA VAL A 37 5.15 14.08 -19.89
C VAL A 37 4.82 14.52 -21.32
N SER A 38 3.88 13.84 -22.00
CA SER A 38 3.64 14.07 -23.44
C SER A 38 3.19 15.51 -23.80
N PRO A 39 2.32 16.20 -23.04
CA PRO A 39 2.01 17.61 -23.25
C PRO A 39 3.21 18.55 -23.11
N HIS A 40 4.20 18.20 -22.28
CA HIS A 40 5.45 18.95 -22.16
C HIS A 40 6.36 18.71 -23.36
N LEU A 41 6.47 17.46 -23.80
CA LEU A 41 7.24 17.10 -24.99
C LEU A 41 6.66 17.71 -26.28
N ALA A 42 5.35 17.85 -26.40
CA ALA A 42 4.71 18.47 -27.57
C ALA A 42 5.07 19.96 -27.74
N LYS A 43 5.48 20.62 -26.64
CA LYS A 43 5.93 22.03 -26.64
C LYS A 43 7.44 22.16 -26.93
N TRP A 44 8.15 21.04 -27.06
CA TRP A 44 9.58 21.04 -27.31
C TRP A 44 9.89 21.50 -28.72
N THR A 45 10.94 22.32 -28.86
CA THR A 45 11.42 22.84 -30.14
C THR A 45 12.82 22.32 -30.46
N ALA A 46 13.00 21.84 -31.68
CA ALA A 46 14.28 21.33 -32.15
C ALA A 46 15.28 22.46 -32.37
N ASN A 47 16.44 22.36 -31.72
CA ASN A 47 17.55 23.30 -31.88
C ASN A 47 18.82 22.54 -32.29
N ASN A 48 19.65 23.14 -33.16
CA ASN A 48 20.91 22.59 -33.72
C ASN A 48 22.05 22.40 -32.69
N ARG A 49 21.74 22.01 -31.44
CA ARG A 49 22.74 21.82 -30.37
C ARG A 49 22.84 20.36 -29.96
N ASN A 50 24.02 19.98 -29.49
CA ASN A 50 24.38 18.63 -29.05
C ASN A 50 23.62 18.14 -27.79
N SER A 51 22.76 18.95 -27.17
CA SER A 51 21.95 18.58 -25.99
C SER A 51 20.49 19.02 -26.14
N VAL A 52 19.58 18.09 -25.84
CA VAL A 52 18.12 18.23 -25.92
C VAL A 52 17.58 19.30 -24.96
N TRP A 53 18.27 19.50 -23.85
CA TRP A 53 17.81 20.32 -22.72
C TRP A 53 18.20 21.79 -22.84
N ILE A 54 19.22 22.11 -23.64
CA ILE A 54 19.70 23.49 -23.78
C ILE A 54 18.58 24.37 -24.33
N ARG A 55 18.24 25.44 -23.58
CA ARG A 55 17.11 26.37 -23.85
C ARG A 55 15.70 25.79 -23.68
N ASN A 56 15.58 24.54 -23.23
CA ASN A 56 14.31 23.87 -22.90
C ASN A 56 14.17 23.60 -21.38
N SER A 57 14.86 24.36 -20.52
CA SER A 57 14.94 24.11 -19.06
C SER A 57 13.57 24.05 -18.36
N ARG A 58 12.59 24.84 -18.82
CA ARG A 58 11.21 24.77 -18.27
C ARG A 58 10.53 23.44 -18.58
N ILE A 59 10.78 22.87 -19.75
CA ILE A 59 10.25 21.55 -20.16
C ILE A 59 11.00 20.46 -19.39
N GLU A 60 12.33 20.57 -19.28
CA GLU A 60 13.14 19.65 -18.47
C GLU A 60 12.67 19.59 -17.02
N ASN A 61 12.53 20.74 -16.36
CA ASN A 61 12.04 20.79 -14.97
C ASN A 61 10.64 20.17 -14.83
N ALA A 62 9.75 20.37 -15.81
CA ALA A 62 8.45 19.72 -15.81
C ALA A 62 8.56 18.19 -15.91
N ILE A 63 9.41 17.69 -16.81
CA ILE A 63 9.67 16.26 -16.95
C ILE A 63 10.33 15.68 -15.69
N GLU A 64 11.26 16.40 -15.06
CA GLU A 64 11.88 15.97 -13.80
C GLU A 64 10.87 15.86 -12.66
N MET A 65 9.92 16.79 -12.57
CA MET A 65 8.81 16.68 -11.61
C MET A 65 7.95 15.43 -11.89
N GLU A 66 7.60 15.15 -13.15
CA GLU A 66 6.84 13.95 -13.49
C GLU A 66 7.63 12.65 -13.25
N LEU A 67 8.93 12.65 -13.50
CA LEU A 67 9.82 11.52 -13.20
C LEU A 67 10.00 11.29 -11.70
N ALA A 68 10.02 12.36 -10.90
CA ALA A 68 10.03 12.27 -9.44
C ALA A 68 8.69 11.76 -8.90
N SER A 69 7.57 12.17 -9.53
CA SER A 69 6.25 11.63 -9.24
C SER A 69 6.20 10.12 -9.54
N PHE A 70 6.59 9.72 -10.76
CA PHE A 70 6.66 8.32 -11.16
C PHE A 70 7.54 7.47 -10.23
N HIS A 71 8.70 7.99 -9.82
CA HIS A 71 9.57 7.33 -8.83
C HIS A 71 8.79 7.00 -7.56
N GLN A 72 8.09 8.00 -7.01
CA GLN A 72 7.34 7.83 -5.78
C GLN A 72 6.13 6.90 -5.96
N ASP A 73 5.45 6.90 -7.11
CA ASP A 73 4.36 5.94 -7.38
C ASP A 73 4.85 4.50 -7.37
N VAL A 74 5.95 4.22 -8.07
CA VAL A 74 6.52 2.88 -8.10
C VAL A 74 6.97 2.47 -6.70
N LEU A 75 7.58 3.38 -5.94
CA LEU A 75 7.99 3.12 -4.56
C LEU A 75 6.80 2.79 -3.66
N ASP A 76 5.73 3.61 -3.69
CA ASP A 76 4.49 3.40 -2.95
C ASP A 76 3.84 2.05 -3.31
N ILE A 77 3.76 1.73 -4.61
CA ILE A 77 3.21 0.46 -5.09
C ILE A 77 4.01 -0.72 -4.54
N ILE A 78 5.35 -0.64 -4.59
CA ILE A 78 6.20 -1.73 -4.08
C ILE A 78 6.02 -1.88 -2.57
N GLN A 79 6.05 -0.79 -1.80
CA GLN A 79 5.90 -0.84 -0.34
C GLN A 79 4.53 -1.39 0.09
N ALA A 80 3.45 -0.97 -0.59
CA ALA A 80 2.12 -1.49 -0.34
C ALA A 80 2.02 -2.99 -0.66
N GLN A 81 2.66 -3.45 -1.74
CA GLN A 81 2.68 -4.87 -2.10
C GLN A 81 3.58 -5.69 -1.19
N GLN A 82 4.69 -5.14 -0.69
CA GLN A 82 5.50 -5.79 0.36
C GLN A 82 4.66 -6.04 1.61
N GLN A 83 3.92 -5.03 2.09
CA GLN A 83 3.01 -5.19 3.24
C GLN A 83 1.91 -6.21 2.97
N ALA A 84 1.29 -6.16 1.79
CA ALA A 84 0.22 -7.09 1.42
C ALA A 84 0.72 -8.53 1.27
N GLY A 85 1.91 -8.73 0.71
CA GLY A 85 2.60 -10.01 0.63
C GLY A 85 2.95 -10.55 2.02
N TRP A 86 3.50 -9.70 2.88
CA TRP A 86 3.78 -10.06 4.27
C TRP A 86 2.53 -10.55 5.00
N ASN A 87 1.45 -9.78 4.94
CA ASN A 87 0.16 -10.14 5.54
C ASN A 87 -0.41 -11.45 4.97
N LEU A 88 -0.22 -11.69 3.66
CA LEU A 88 -0.67 -12.94 3.03
C LEU A 88 0.12 -14.15 3.54
N SER A 89 1.44 -14.03 3.74
CA SER A 89 2.24 -15.07 4.36
C SER A 89 1.84 -15.28 5.82
N ASP A 90 1.56 -14.21 6.56
CA ASP A 90 1.03 -14.27 7.91
C ASP A 90 -0.27 -15.10 7.98
N MET A 91 -1.22 -14.84 7.07
CA MET A 91 -2.46 -15.63 6.94
C MET A 91 -2.21 -17.08 6.52
N LYS A 92 -1.23 -17.32 5.63
CA LYS A 92 -0.79 -18.68 5.25
C LYS A 92 -0.34 -19.43 6.49
N ASN A 93 0.54 -18.83 7.28
CA ASN A 93 1.12 -19.43 8.47
C ASN A 93 0.07 -19.71 9.54
N ASP A 94 -0.87 -18.79 9.76
CA ASP A 94 -1.98 -19.05 10.68
C ASP A 94 -2.82 -20.24 10.24
N SER A 95 -3.09 -20.38 8.93
CA SER A 95 -3.84 -21.51 8.40
C SER A 95 -3.07 -22.83 8.53
N ILE A 96 -1.75 -22.81 8.32
CA ILE A 96 -0.87 -23.97 8.56
C ILE A 96 -0.97 -24.38 10.03
N PHE A 97 -0.74 -23.46 10.96
CA PHE A 97 -0.70 -23.78 12.39
C PHE A 97 -2.08 -24.13 12.94
N LYS A 98 -3.15 -23.48 12.48
CA LYS A 98 -4.52 -23.82 12.88
C LYS A 98 -4.89 -25.25 12.51
N ASN A 99 -4.58 -25.67 11.28
CA ASN A 99 -4.80 -27.05 10.84
C ASN A 99 -3.87 -28.03 11.56
N TYR A 100 -2.64 -27.61 11.86
CA TYR A 100 -1.67 -28.44 12.57
C TYR A 100 -2.08 -28.74 14.02
N ILE A 101 -2.69 -27.78 14.72
CA ILE A 101 -3.10 -27.93 16.13
C ILE A 101 -4.56 -28.39 16.29
N GLU A 102 -5.27 -28.63 15.20
CA GLU A 102 -6.67 -29.05 15.23
C GLU A 102 -6.81 -30.36 16.02
N GLY A 103 -7.74 -30.38 16.99
CA GLY A 103 -7.95 -31.52 17.89
C GLY A 103 -6.98 -31.59 19.08
N MET A 104 -5.96 -30.74 19.16
CA MET A 104 -5.04 -30.72 20.32
C MET A 104 -5.60 -29.89 21.49
N GLY A 105 -5.52 -30.43 22.70
CA GLY A 105 -5.89 -29.76 23.95
C GLY A 105 -4.86 -28.72 24.44
N LEU A 106 -4.49 -27.76 23.58
CA LEU A 106 -3.46 -26.75 23.90
C LEU A 106 -4.00 -25.57 24.70
N SER A 107 -3.16 -25.05 25.61
CA SER A 107 -3.42 -23.82 26.37
C SER A 107 -3.49 -22.58 25.47
N SER A 108 -4.12 -21.51 25.97
CA SER A 108 -4.24 -20.24 25.24
C SER A 108 -2.87 -19.59 24.97
N ALA A 109 -1.91 -19.71 25.90
CA ALA A 109 -0.57 -19.14 25.75
C ALA A 109 0.22 -19.78 24.59
N VAL A 110 0.14 -21.11 24.46
CA VAL A 110 0.77 -21.84 23.34
C VAL A 110 0.10 -21.45 22.01
N LYS A 111 -1.23 -21.29 22.00
CA LYS A 111 -1.95 -20.81 20.81
C LYS A 111 -1.53 -19.39 20.43
N GLU A 112 -1.48 -18.46 21.37
CA GLU A 112 -1.08 -17.06 21.10
C GLU A 112 0.35 -16.95 20.57
N GLY A 113 1.30 -17.73 21.11
CA GLY A 113 2.67 -17.79 20.62
C GLY A 113 2.81 -18.26 19.16
N LEU A 114 1.89 -19.11 18.67
CA LEU A 114 1.89 -19.59 17.29
C LEU A 114 1.41 -18.54 16.26
N PHE A 115 0.69 -17.49 16.70
CA PHE A 115 0.05 -16.49 15.84
C PHE A 115 0.68 -15.09 15.92
N VAL A 116 1.94 -15.00 16.39
CA VAL A 116 2.68 -13.73 16.53
C VAL A 116 2.86 -13.03 15.18
N ARG A 117 2.75 -11.69 15.20
CA ARG A 117 2.97 -10.80 14.04
C ARG A 117 4.29 -10.06 14.20
N ASN A 118 5.20 -10.22 13.24
CA ASN A 118 6.53 -9.59 13.29
C ASN A 118 6.58 -8.29 12.49
N MET A 119 5.82 -7.28 12.94
CA MET A 119 5.75 -5.97 12.26
C MET A 119 7.09 -5.21 12.29
N ASP A 120 7.89 -5.39 13.33
CA ASP A 120 9.25 -4.83 13.39
C ASP A 120 10.17 -5.44 12.32
N ALA A 121 10.03 -6.74 12.06
CA ALA A 121 10.78 -7.41 11.00
C ALA A 121 10.37 -6.91 9.60
N LEU A 122 9.08 -6.61 9.39
CA LEU A 122 8.63 -5.96 8.16
C LEU A 122 9.22 -4.56 8.02
N ALA A 123 9.21 -3.75 9.08
CA ALA A 123 9.82 -2.42 9.06
C ALA A 123 11.34 -2.50 8.78
N ALA A 124 12.04 -3.48 9.37
CA ALA A 124 13.45 -3.75 9.08
C ALA A 124 13.66 -4.17 7.61
N PHE A 125 12.79 -5.04 7.08
CA PHE A 125 12.81 -5.46 5.68
C PHE A 125 12.64 -4.29 4.70
N GLN A 126 11.72 -3.36 4.99
CA GLN A 126 11.47 -2.18 4.17
C GLN A 126 12.64 -1.17 4.20
N LYS A 127 13.38 -1.12 5.30
CA LYS A 127 14.56 -0.25 5.48
C LYS A 127 15.88 -0.89 5.00
N ARG A 128 15.86 -2.16 4.56
CA ARG A 128 17.08 -2.88 4.19
C ARG A 128 17.75 -2.27 2.97
N LYS A 129 19.07 -2.46 2.89
CA LYS A 129 19.88 -2.12 1.72
C LYS A 129 20.27 -3.39 0.99
N MET A 130 20.19 -3.37 -0.34
CA MET A 130 20.72 -4.40 -1.22
C MET A 130 21.88 -3.78 -2.00
N ASP A 131 23.06 -4.39 -1.93
CA ASP A 131 24.29 -3.86 -2.52
C ASP A 131 24.63 -2.44 -2.03
N GLY A 132 24.33 -2.15 -0.76
CA GLY A 132 24.53 -0.83 -0.14
C GLY A 132 23.49 0.23 -0.53
N ILE A 133 22.51 -0.10 -1.36
CA ILE A 133 21.50 0.82 -1.88
C ILE A 133 20.12 0.44 -1.35
N ASP A 134 19.36 1.42 -0.85
CA ASP A 134 17.99 1.21 -0.39
C ASP A 134 16.99 1.07 -1.55
N LEU A 135 15.76 0.66 -1.21
CA LEU A 135 14.70 0.48 -2.21
C LEU A 135 14.40 1.77 -2.99
N SER A 136 14.33 2.91 -2.30
CA SER A 136 14.05 4.21 -2.93
C SER A 136 15.10 4.52 -3.99
N SER A 137 16.38 4.42 -3.65
CA SER A 137 17.48 4.68 -4.58
C SER A 137 17.48 3.71 -5.77
N ARG A 138 17.08 2.44 -5.56
CA ARG A 138 16.90 1.48 -6.66
C ARG A 138 15.74 1.84 -7.58
N VAL A 139 14.61 2.31 -7.04
CA VAL A 139 13.48 2.80 -7.83
C VAL A 139 13.85 4.10 -8.55
N TRP A 140 14.64 4.98 -7.93
CA TRP A 140 15.10 6.22 -8.55
C TRP A 140 15.95 5.98 -9.81
N ASN A 141 16.72 4.89 -9.83
CA ASN A 141 17.46 4.49 -11.03
C ASN A 141 16.53 4.16 -12.21
N LEU A 142 15.28 3.73 -11.97
CA LEU A 142 14.27 3.58 -13.03
C LEU A 142 13.89 4.94 -13.62
N SER A 143 13.71 5.97 -12.79
CA SER A 143 13.44 7.34 -13.28
C SER A 143 14.60 7.90 -14.09
N LYS A 144 15.84 7.64 -13.67
CA LYS A 144 17.03 8.00 -14.49
C LYS A 144 17.01 7.32 -15.86
N GLN A 145 16.67 6.03 -15.89
CA GLN A 145 16.54 5.29 -17.14
C GLN A 145 15.44 5.88 -18.03
N ASN A 146 14.28 6.22 -17.45
CA ASN A 146 13.19 6.88 -18.17
C ASN A 146 13.61 8.24 -18.74
N LYS A 147 14.38 9.05 -18.00
CA LYS A 147 14.94 10.32 -18.50
C LYS A 147 15.78 10.09 -19.76
N ILE A 148 16.68 9.10 -19.74
CA ILE A 148 17.50 8.74 -20.91
C ILE A 148 16.62 8.32 -22.09
N HIS A 149 15.56 7.54 -21.87
CA HIS A 149 14.66 7.16 -22.97
C HIS A 149 13.90 8.35 -23.57
N ILE A 150 13.48 9.31 -22.74
CA ILE A 150 12.84 10.56 -23.18
C ILE A 150 13.85 11.41 -23.98
N GLU A 151 15.11 11.50 -23.53
CA GLU A 151 16.17 12.19 -24.27
C GLU A 151 16.41 11.56 -25.64
N LEU A 152 16.54 10.24 -25.69
CA LEU A 152 16.72 9.49 -26.93
C LEU A 152 15.53 9.63 -27.88
N PHE A 153 14.31 9.71 -27.33
CA PHE A 153 13.10 10.02 -28.09
C PHE A 153 13.25 11.37 -28.79
N LEU A 154 13.60 12.42 -28.03
CA LEU A 154 13.77 13.79 -28.52
C LEU A 154 14.95 13.97 -29.49
N GLN A 155 16.12 13.37 -29.21
CA GLN A 155 17.30 13.39 -30.11
C GLN A 155 17.01 12.83 -31.51
N GLY A 156 15.98 12.00 -31.65
CA GLY A 156 15.53 11.52 -32.96
C GLY A 156 14.73 12.51 -33.78
N GLY A 157 14.47 13.73 -33.27
CA GLY A 157 13.56 14.70 -33.89
C GLY A 157 12.09 14.28 -33.86
N ILE A 158 11.74 13.26 -33.06
CA ILE A 158 10.44 12.59 -33.13
C ILE A 158 9.29 13.44 -32.55
N ALA A 159 9.57 14.53 -31.81
CA ALA A 159 8.53 15.33 -31.16
C ALA A 159 8.00 16.51 -32.00
N THR A 160 8.76 17.01 -32.98
CA THR A 160 8.44 18.28 -33.66
C THR A 160 7.12 18.20 -34.43
N GLY A 161 6.19 19.11 -34.14
CA GLY A 161 4.91 19.24 -34.85
C GLY A 161 3.87 18.16 -34.55
N ARG A 162 4.13 17.27 -33.58
CA ARG A 162 3.21 16.17 -33.23
C ARG A 162 2.33 16.51 -32.05
N SER A 163 1.14 15.92 -32.03
CA SER A 163 0.22 16.04 -30.90
C SER A 163 0.75 15.29 -29.67
N ALA A 164 0.35 15.74 -28.47
CA ALA A 164 0.67 15.04 -27.22
C ALA A 164 0.18 13.58 -27.23
N ALA A 165 -0.96 13.29 -27.89
CA ALA A 165 -1.49 11.94 -28.00
C ALA A 165 -0.58 11.02 -28.84
N GLU A 166 -0.01 11.52 -29.93
CA GLU A 166 0.92 10.75 -30.76
C GLU A 166 2.25 10.50 -30.04
N ILE A 167 2.79 11.53 -29.38
CA ILE A 167 3.99 11.41 -28.55
C ILE A 167 3.77 10.36 -27.45
N ALA A 168 2.60 10.37 -26.81
CA ALA A 168 2.27 9.40 -25.77
C ALA A 168 2.28 7.95 -26.29
N ARG A 169 1.70 7.70 -27.47
CA ARG A 169 1.69 6.35 -28.08
C ARG A 169 3.11 5.85 -28.33
N ASP A 170 3.96 6.70 -28.91
CA ASP A 170 5.33 6.31 -29.25
C ASP A 170 6.21 6.14 -28.02
N LEU A 171 6.12 7.08 -27.06
CA LEU A 171 6.89 7.00 -25.83
C LEU A 171 6.51 5.74 -25.04
N ARG A 172 5.22 5.40 -24.94
CA ARG A 172 4.76 4.13 -24.35
C ARG A 172 5.37 2.93 -25.05
N GLN A 173 5.40 2.94 -26.38
CA GLN A 173 6.02 1.87 -27.17
C GLN A 173 7.53 1.75 -26.87
N TYR A 174 8.23 2.87 -26.70
CA TYR A 174 9.67 2.86 -26.39
C TYR A 174 9.99 2.38 -24.98
N LEU A 175 9.19 2.77 -23.97
CA LEU A 175 9.40 2.31 -22.59
C LEU A 175 9.13 0.81 -22.44
N ASN A 176 8.15 0.27 -23.19
CA ASN A 176 7.81 -1.15 -23.19
C ASN A 176 8.74 -2.00 -24.07
N ASN A 177 8.93 -1.59 -25.33
CA ASN A 177 9.61 -2.36 -26.37
C ASN A 177 10.73 -1.53 -27.03
N PRO A 178 11.84 -1.33 -26.31
CA PRO A 178 12.90 -0.41 -26.71
C PRO A 178 13.69 -0.94 -27.94
N ASP A 179 13.58 -2.23 -28.27
CA ASP A 179 14.27 -2.85 -29.40
C ASP A 179 13.84 -2.30 -30.76
N LYS A 180 12.65 -1.67 -30.87
CA LYS A 180 12.29 -0.92 -32.09
C LYS A 180 13.27 0.22 -32.40
N ARG A 181 13.90 0.80 -31.38
CA ARG A 181 14.96 1.82 -31.51
C ARG A 181 16.35 1.19 -31.45
N PHE A 182 16.55 0.19 -30.58
CA PHE A 182 17.84 -0.47 -30.34
C PHE A 182 18.07 -1.71 -31.22
N ARG A 183 17.66 -1.61 -32.49
CA ARG A 183 17.84 -2.67 -33.50
C ARG A 183 19.09 -2.46 -34.34
N ARG A 184 19.47 -3.50 -35.07
CA ARG A 184 20.33 -3.37 -36.24
C ARG A 184 19.54 -2.77 -37.40
N VAL A 185 20.15 -1.81 -38.10
CA VAL A 185 19.62 -1.15 -39.28
C VAL A 185 20.59 -1.36 -40.43
N LEU A 186 20.05 -1.49 -41.65
CA LEU A 186 20.86 -1.62 -42.84
C LEU A 186 21.61 -0.30 -43.06
N ASN A 187 22.94 -0.33 -43.08
CA ASN A 187 23.74 0.84 -43.39
C ASN A 187 23.72 1.06 -44.91
N PRO A 188 23.17 2.18 -45.42
CA PRO A 188 23.04 2.43 -46.86
C PRO A 188 24.38 2.54 -47.59
N LYS A 189 25.48 2.82 -46.87
CA LYS A 189 26.82 2.99 -47.42
C LYS A 189 27.62 1.68 -47.45
N THR A 190 27.37 0.76 -46.52
CA THR A 190 28.14 -0.49 -46.38
C THR A 190 27.33 -1.73 -46.72
N GLY A 191 26.01 -1.63 -46.86
CA GLY A 191 25.09 -2.74 -47.11
C GLY A 191 24.98 -3.73 -45.94
N LYS A 192 25.60 -3.46 -44.79
CA LYS A 192 25.62 -4.37 -43.63
C LYS A 192 24.61 -3.96 -42.56
N LEU A 193 24.08 -4.94 -41.83
CA LEU A 193 23.23 -4.73 -40.66
C LEU A 193 24.09 -4.28 -39.45
N GLU A 194 24.09 -2.97 -39.19
CA GLU A 194 24.83 -2.34 -38.11
C GLU A 194 23.90 -1.87 -37.00
N LEU A 195 24.37 -1.84 -35.74
CA LEU A 195 23.58 -1.30 -34.64
C LEU A 195 23.22 0.17 -34.90
N SER A 196 21.95 0.52 -34.65
CA SER A 196 21.49 1.91 -34.74
C SER A 196 22.35 2.82 -33.85
N LYS A 197 22.48 4.11 -34.21
CA LYS A 197 23.24 5.08 -33.41
C LYS A 197 22.78 5.12 -31.94
N PRO A 198 21.47 5.09 -31.62
CA PRO A 198 20.99 4.91 -30.25
C PRO A 198 21.41 3.57 -29.61
N ALA A 199 21.40 2.45 -30.35
CA ALA A 199 21.78 1.14 -29.83
C ALA A 199 23.26 1.04 -29.46
N ARG A 200 24.12 1.72 -30.22
CA ARG A 200 25.56 1.82 -29.91
C ARG A 200 25.87 2.72 -28.73
N ASN A 201 24.97 3.64 -28.38
CA ASN A 201 25.22 4.63 -27.33
C ASN A 201 24.53 4.27 -26.01
N TYR A 202 23.63 3.27 -26.00
CA TYR A 202 22.83 2.90 -24.83
C TYR A 202 23.22 1.52 -24.29
N HIS A 203 23.98 1.52 -23.19
CA HIS A 203 24.48 0.31 -22.53
C HIS A 203 24.02 0.28 -21.07
N PRO A 204 22.86 -0.34 -20.75
CA PRO A 204 22.33 -0.36 -19.39
C PRO A 204 23.14 -1.24 -18.41
N GLY A 205 24.12 -1.99 -18.90
CA GLY A 205 24.95 -2.91 -18.11
C GLY A 205 24.39 -4.33 -18.03
N GLN A 206 25.15 -5.24 -17.41
CA GLN A 206 24.74 -6.63 -17.23
C GLN A 206 23.57 -6.75 -16.25
N GLY A 207 22.57 -7.59 -16.58
CA GLY A 207 21.43 -7.86 -15.70
C GLY A 207 20.37 -6.74 -15.61
N VAL A 208 20.45 -5.72 -16.46
CA VAL A 208 19.50 -4.62 -16.56
C VAL A 208 18.80 -4.69 -17.91
N TYR A 209 17.46 -4.75 -17.92
CA TYR A 209 16.70 -4.74 -19.16
C TYR A 209 16.86 -3.38 -19.86
N ARG A 210 16.80 -3.38 -21.19
CA ARG A 210 16.66 -2.13 -21.94
C ARG A 210 15.30 -1.47 -21.70
N SER A 211 14.27 -2.26 -21.38
CA SER A 211 12.93 -1.76 -21.10
C SER A 211 12.86 -1.28 -19.66
N ALA A 212 12.54 0.00 -19.49
CA ALA A 212 12.32 0.57 -18.17
C ALA A 212 11.12 -0.09 -17.46
N VAL A 213 10.09 -0.47 -18.22
CA VAL A 213 8.92 -1.19 -17.68
C VAL A 213 9.33 -2.56 -17.13
N GLN A 214 10.11 -3.35 -17.89
CA GLN A 214 10.58 -4.66 -17.43
C GLN A 214 11.49 -4.56 -16.19
N ASN A 215 12.34 -3.52 -16.10
CA ASN A 215 13.13 -3.29 -14.89
C ASN A 215 12.26 -2.98 -13.68
N ALA A 216 11.23 -2.14 -13.83
CA ALA A 216 10.30 -1.83 -12.76
C ALA A 216 9.52 -3.06 -12.30
N LEU A 217 9.03 -3.88 -13.24
CA LEU A 217 8.34 -5.13 -12.95
C LEU A 217 9.25 -6.14 -12.24
N ARG A 218 10.51 -6.29 -12.70
CA ARG A 218 11.51 -7.16 -12.04
C ARG A 218 11.74 -6.74 -10.59
N ILE A 219 11.97 -5.46 -10.33
CA ILE A 219 12.18 -4.96 -8.95
C ILE A 219 10.91 -5.23 -8.14
N SER A 220 9.75 -4.83 -8.65
CA SER A 220 8.47 -4.95 -7.94
C SER A 220 8.12 -6.39 -7.55
N ARG A 221 8.25 -7.32 -8.49
CA ARG A 221 7.99 -8.75 -8.25
C ARG A 221 8.99 -9.34 -7.26
N THR A 222 10.28 -9.05 -7.44
CA THR A 222 11.35 -9.53 -6.56
C THR A 222 11.15 -9.04 -5.12
N GLU A 223 10.85 -7.76 -4.92
CA GLU A 223 10.64 -7.16 -3.61
C GLU A 223 9.43 -7.76 -2.88
N THR A 224 8.32 -7.93 -3.58
CA THR A 224 7.09 -8.53 -3.03
C THR A 224 7.32 -9.99 -2.64
N ASN A 225 8.00 -10.74 -3.51
CA ASN A 225 8.38 -12.14 -3.28
C ASN A 225 9.32 -12.30 -2.08
N MET A 226 10.30 -11.41 -1.94
CA MET A 226 11.22 -11.40 -0.81
C MET A 226 10.50 -11.05 0.49
N ALA A 227 9.54 -10.12 0.48
CA ALA A 227 8.76 -9.75 1.67
C ALA A 227 7.92 -10.93 2.18
N TYR A 228 7.20 -11.58 1.26
CA TYR A 228 6.38 -12.76 1.56
C TYR A 228 7.22 -13.89 2.19
N ARG A 229 8.37 -14.21 1.60
CA ARG A 229 9.27 -15.26 2.10
C ARG A 229 10.03 -14.87 3.37
N SER A 230 10.28 -13.58 3.57
CA SER A 230 10.84 -13.08 4.83
C SER A 230 9.85 -13.26 5.97
N ALA A 231 8.56 -12.99 5.75
CA ALA A 231 7.52 -13.25 6.74
C ALA A 231 7.46 -14.74 7.13
N ASP A 232 7.54 -15.65 6.14
CA ASP A 232 7.65 -17.09 6.40
C ASP A 232 8.84 -17.41 7.30
N HIS A 233 10.05 -16.94 6.94
CA HIS A 233 11.25 -17.17 7.74
C HIS A 233 11.11 -16.65 9.19
N GLU A 234 10.56 -15.44 9.36
CA GLU A 234 10.35 -14.84 10.67
C GLU A 234 9.33 -15.61 11.52
N ARG A 235 8.35 -16.26 10.90
CA ARG A 235 7.39 -17.13 11.59
C ARG A 235 7.96 -18.49 11.96
N TRP A 236 9.04 -18.92 11.30
CA TRP A 236 9.56 -20.28 11.41
C TRP A 236 10.83 -20.41 12.25
N LYS A 237 11.73 -19.43 12.18
CA LYS A 237 13.08 -19.54 12.75
C LYS A 237 13.11 -19.88 14.24
N ASP A 238 12.16 -19.32 15.01
CA ASP A 238 12.09 -19.43 16.48
C ASP A 238 10.95 -20.36 16.94
N ASN A 239 10.22 -20.98 16.01
CA ASN A 239 9.10 -21.85 16.35
C ASN A 239 9.58 -23.27 16.70
N GLU A 240 9.11 -23.81 17.82
CA GLU A 240 9.48 -25.14 18.33
C GLU A 240 8.80 -26.29 17.58
N THR A 241 7.68 -26.01 16.89
CA THR A 241 7.00 -27.00 16.03
C THR A 241 7.73 -27.25 14.73
N ILE A 242 8.76 -26.45 14.40
CA ILE A 242 9.45 -26.48 13.10
C ILE A 242 10.86 -27.06 13.25
N LEU A 243 11.11 -28.14 12.51
CA LEU A 243 12.38 -28.86 12.46
C LEU A 243 13.35 -28.27 11.43
N GLY A 244 12.82 -27.62 10.40
CA GLY A 244 13.57 -27.10 9.26
C GLY A 244 12.66 -26.46 8.23
N VAL A 245 13.25 -26.01 7.12
CA VAL A 245 12.52 -25.43 5.99
C VAL A 245 12.85 -26.21 4.72
N GLU A 246 11.84 -26.62 3.95
CA GLU A 246 12.04 -27.31 2.68
C GLU A 246 11.78 -26.32 1.53
N VAL A 247 12.80 -26.06 0.72
CA VAL A 247 12.71 -25.21 -0.47
C VAL A 247 12.30 -26.07 -1.66
N LYS A 248 11.20 -25.69 -2.32
CA LYS A 248 10.60 -26.38 -3.46
C LYS A 248 10.57 -25.51 -4.71
N LEU A 249 10.79 -26.17 -5.85
CA LEU A 249 10.53 -25.56 -7.15
C LEU A 249 9.03 -25.33 -7.34
N SER A 250 8.69 -24.22 -7.99
CA SER A 250 7.33 -24.03 -8.50
C SER A 250 7.11 -24.92 -9.71
N ASN A 251 5.89 -25.43 -9.90
CA ASN A 251 5.52 -26.16 -11.12
C ASN A 251 5.66 -25.31 -12.40
N ALA A 252 5.74 -23.98 -12.27
CA ALA A 252 5.95 -23.06 -13.37
C ALA A 252 7.43 -22.66 -13.55
N HIS A 253 8.37 -23.35 -12.89
CA HIS A 253 9.80 -23.09 -13.02
C HIS A 253 10.24 -23.37 -14.47
N PRO A 254 10.76 -22.36 -15.19
CA PRO A 254 10.76 -22.39 -16.66
C PRO A 254 11.98 -23.11 -17.26
N MET A 255 13.10 -23.17 -16.55
CA MET A 255 14.35 -23.72 -17.07
C MET A 255 15.30 -24.05 -15.92
N VAL A 256 16.13 -25.08 -16.11
CA VAL A 256 17.15 -25.48 -15.12
C VAL A 256 18.07 -24.31 -14.81
N ASP A 257 18.13 -23.93 -13.53
CA ASP A 257 18.96 -22.85 -13.00
C ASP A 257 19.48 -23.17 -11.59
N ILE A 258 19.93 -22.15 -10.85
CA ILE A 258 20.42 -22.32 -9.46
C ILE A 258 19.37 -22.97 -8.55
N CYS A 259 18.06 -22.77 -8.79
CA CYS A 259 17.01 -23.31 -7.95
C CYS A 259 17.04 -24.85 -7.93
N ASP A 260 17.33 -25.49 -9.06
CA ASP A 260 17.36 -26.95 -9.18
C ASP A 260 18.44 -27.56 -8.28
N TYR A 261 19.58 -26.89 -8.18
CA TYR A 261 20.71 -27.31 -7.34
C TYR A 261 20.52 -26.93 -5.86
N MET A 262 19.66 -25.95 -5.58
CA MET A 262 19.44 -25.38 -4.25
C MET A 262 18.05 -25.72 -3.69
N GLN A 263 17.38 -26.73 -4.23
CA GLN A 263 16.16 -27.29 -3.64
C GLN A 263 16.50 -28.34 -2.59
N GLY A 264 15.65 -28.50 -1.57
CA GLY A 264 15.82 -29.49 -0.51
C GLY A 264 15.51 -28.95 0.89
N GLN A 265 15.83 -29.74 1.91
CA GLN A 265 15.61 -29.37 3.31
C GLN A 265 16.82 -28.64 3.89
N TYR A 266 16.55 -27.52 4.55
CA TYR A 266 17.52 -26.67 5.19
C TYR A 266 17.20 -26.55 6.69
N PRO A 267 18.21 -26.27 7.54
CA PRO A 267 17.98 -26.00 8.96
C PRO A 267 17.06 -24.79 9.15
N LYS A 268 16.29 -24.76 10.25
CA LYS A 268 15.22 -23.76 10.45
C LYS A 268 15.69 -22.29 10.45
N GLY A 269 16.95 -22.06 10.80
CA GLY A 269 17.59 -20.73 10.74
C GLY A 269 17.99 -20.29 9.33
N PHE A 270 17.88 -21.15 8.32
CA PHE A 270 18.19 -20.80 6.93
C PHE A 270 17.15 -19.82 6.38
N LYS A 271 17.63 -18.66 5.94
CA LYS A 271 16.81 -17.58 5.41
C LYS A 271 16.71 -17.69 3.89
N PHE A 272 15.60 -18.25 3.43
CA PHE A 272 15.26 -18.30 2.01
C PHE A 272 14.30 -17.15 1.65
N ILE A 273 14.78 -16.20 0.84
CA ILE A 273 13.95 -15.11 0.29
C ILE A 273 13.92 -15.12 -1.24
N GLY A 274 14.42 -16.20 -1.85
CA GLY A 274 14.65 -16.39 -3.28
C GLY A 274 16.10 -16.81 -3.57
N TRP A 275 16.39 -17.29 -4.78
CA TRP A 275 17.76 -17.56 -5.22
C TRP A 275 18.30 -16.50 -6.20
N HIS A 276 17.39 -15.86 -6.92
CA HIS A 276 17.67 -14.85 -7.94
C HIS A 276 16.47 -13.90 -8.11
N PRO A 277 16.61 -12.79 -8.86
CA PRO A 277 15.48 -11.95 -9.22
C PRO A 277 14.38 -12.74 -9.93
N ASN A 278 13.12 -12.38 -9.72
CA ASN A 278 11.94 -13.10 -10.24
C ASN A 278 11.85 -14.58 -9.82
N CYS A 279 12.57 -15.02 -8.78
CA CYS A 279 12.43 -16.39 -8.28
C CYS A 279 11.00 -16.66 -7.82
N ILE A 280 10.43 -17.76 -8.32
CA ILE A 280 9.06 -18.21 -8.02
C ILE A 280 9.04 -19.44 -7.10
N CYS A 281 10.20 -19.98 -6.75
CA CYS A 281 10.35 -21.10 -5.82
C CYS A 281 9.88 -20.70 -4.42
N TYR A 282 9.31 -21.63 -3.69
CA TYR A 282 8.68 -21.36 -2.40
C TYR A 282 9.26 -22.30 -1.34
N SER A 283 9.04 -21.98 -0.08
CA SER A 283 9.43 -22.83 1.04
C SER A 283 8.21 -23.33 1.79
N VAL A 284 8.35 -24.50 2.42
CA VAL A 284 7.34 -25.07 3.32
C VAL A 284 8.01 -25.44 4.64
N PRO A 285 7.31 -25.32 5.79
CA PRO A 285 7.88 -25.71 7.07
C PRO A 285 7.93 -27.24 7.16
N VAL A 286 9.05 -27.78 7.66
CA VAL A 286 9.14 -29.18 8.08
C VAL A 286 8.63 -29.24 9.52
N LEU A 287 7.39 -29.69 9.70
CA LEU A 287 6.74 -29.74 11.00
C LEU A 287 7.10 -31.01 11.77
N LEU A 288 7.22 -30.86 13.09
CA LEU A 288 7.20 -31.98 14.03
C LEU A 288 5.88 -32.76 13.89
N SER A 289 5.87 -34.05 14.21
CA SER A 289 4.62 -34.80 14.25
C SER A 289 3.72 -34.28 15.37
N GLN A 290 2.40 -34.37 15.20
CA GLN A 290 1.44 -33.91 16.22
C GLN A 290 1.68 -34.61 17.56
N ASP A 291 1.92 -35.93 17.54
CA ASP A 291 2.21 -36.73 18.73
C ASP A 291 3.52 -36.33 19.40
N ASP A 292 4.60 -36.13 18.62
CA ASP A 292 5.88 -35.74 19.19
C ASP A 292 5.87 -34.29 19.68
N PHE A 293 5.04 -33.43 19.11
CA PHE A 293 4.84 -32.09 19.64
C PHE A 293 4.13 -32.11 20.99
N VAL A 294 3.11 -32.94 21.17
CA VAL A 294 2.48 -33.14 22.48
C VAL A 294 3.50 -33.68 23.50
N LYS A 295 4.28 -34.71 23.15
CA LYS A 295 5.37 -35.21 24.00
C LYS A 295 6.41 -34.13 24.32
N HIS A 296 6.75 -33.29 23.34
CA HIS A 296 7.69 -32.19 23.53
C HIS A 296 7.18 -31.17 24.55
N LEU A 297 5.88 -30.80 24.48
CA LEU A 297 5.25 -29.91 25.44
C LEU A 297 5.20 -30.50 26.85
N HIS A 298 5.07 -31.82 26.99
CA HIS A 298 5.12 -32.51 28.27
C HIS A 298 6.54 -32.74 28.81
N GLY A 299 7.57 -32.43 28.02
CA GLY A 299 8.98 -32.66 28.38
C GLY A 299 9.46 -34.10 28.14
N ASP A 300 8.61 -34.95 27.57
CA ASP A 300 8.89 -36.36 27.28
C ASP A 300 9.73 -36.56 26.00
N LEU A 301 9.88 -35.50 25.19
CA LEU A 301 10.65 -35.51 23.96
C LEU A 301 11.45 -34.21 23.78
N ASP A 302 12.72 -34.35 23.42
CA ASP A 302 13.57 -33.23 22.99
C ASP A 302 13.51 -33.08 21.47
N ALA A 303 12.70 -32.14 20.98
CA ALA A 303 12.51 -31.88 19.55
C ALA A 303 13.81 -31.46 18.85
N SER A 304 14.81 -30.94 19.57
CA SER A 304 16.07 -30.50 18.98
C SER A 304 16.87 -31.62 18.32
N LYS A 305 16.65 -32.87 18.76
CA LYS A 305 17.26 -34.07 18.17
C LYS A 305 16.71 -34.41 16.78
N GLN A 306 15.54 -33.88 16.43
CA GLN A 306 14.90 -34.11 15.13
C GLN A 306 15.11 -32.93 14.15
N TYR A 307 15.82 -31.89 14.55
CA TYR A 307 16.07 -30.74 13.67
C TYR A 307 16.91 -31.13 12.45
N VAL A 308 16.61 -30.50 11.32
CA VAL A 308 17.46 -30.57 10.13
C VAL A 308 18.77 -29.86 10.47
N GLN A 309 19.89 -30.59 10.46
CA GLN A 309 21.20 -30.08 10.89
C GLN A 309 22.09 -29.64 9.73
N THR A 310 21.88 -30.18 8.54
CA THR A 310 22.76 -29.99 7.38
C THR A 310 22.02 -29.37 6.21
N LEU A 311 22.80 -28.78 5.29
CA LEU A 311 22.31 -28.34 4.00
C LEU A 311 22.13 -29.55 3.06
N PRO A 312 21.27 -29.43 2.03
CA PRO A 312 21.17 -30.46 0.98
C PRO A 312 22.52 -30.72 0.28
N ASP A 313 22.81 -31.97 -0.05
CA ASP A 313 24.08 -32.37 -0.67
C ASP A 313 24.33 -31.69 -2.02
N ASN A 314 23.29 -31.56 -2.85
CA ASN A 314 23.30 -30.81 -4.10
C ASN A 314 23.67 -29.34 -3.87
N ALA A 315 23.10 -28.71 -2.83
CA ALA A 315 23.40 -27.32 -2.49
C ALA A 315 24.86 -27.16 -2.04
N ASN A 316 25.36 -28.07 -1.19
CA ASN A 316 26.77 -28.09 -0.77
C ASN A 316 27.72 -28.24 -1.97
N LYS A 317 27.44 -29.18 -2.88
CA LYS A 317 28.23 -29.39 -4.11
C LYS A 317 28.21 -28.14 -5.00
N TYR A 318 27.04 -27.53 -5.17
CA TYR A 318 26.90 -26.32 -5.98
C TYR A 318 27.70 -25.15 -5.39
N ILE A 319 27.62 -24.92 -4.08
CA ILE A 319 28.37 -23.85 -3.41
C ILE A 319 29.87 -24.08 -3.54
N ALA A 320 30.35 -25.30 -3.27
CA ALA A 320 31.76 -25.65 -3.39
C ALA A 320 32.28 -25.44 -4.82
N ALA A 321 31.57 -25.95 -5.83
CA ALA A 321 31.95 -25.82 -7.24
C ALA A 321 31.97 -24.36 -7.73
N ASN A 322 31.19 -23.47 -7.12
CA ASN A 322 31.07 -22.07 -7.53
C ASN A 322 31.77 -21.07 -6.61
N THR A 323 32.51 -21.54 -5.59
CA THR A 323 33.13 -20.68 -4.58
C THR A 323 34.07 -19.63 -5.20
N THR A 324 34.92 -20.02 -6.14
CA THR A 324 35.82 -19.10 -6.85
C THR A 324 35.05 -18.05 -7.64
N ARG A 325 33.93 -18.45 -8.27
CA ARG A 325 33.07 -17.54 -9.04
C ARG A 325 32.43 -16.49 -8.14
N PHE A 326 31.86 -16.91 -7.00
CA PHE A 326 31.22 -16.00 -6.06
C PHE A 326 32.20 -14.97 -5.48
N ARG A 327 33.44 -15.38 -5.17
CA ARG A 327 34.49 -14.46 -4.70
C ARG A 327 34.93 -13.43 -5.74
N GLY A 328 34.75 -13.73 -7.03
CA GLY A 328 35.01 -12.77 -8.10
C GLY A 328 33.90 -11.73 -8.29
N TRP A 329 32.77 -11.86 -7.61
CA TRP A 329 31.64 -10.94 -7.77
C TRP A 329 31.82 -9.69 -6.92
N LYS A 330 31.51 -8.53 -7.52
CA LYS A 330 31.52 -7.24 -6.81
C LYS A 330 30.52 -7.22 -5.65
N ASN A 331 29.37 -7.86 -5.86
CA ASN A 331 28.31 -8.00 -4.86
C ASN A 331 27.90 -9.47 -4.75
N GLU A 332 27.90 -10.01 -3.53
CA GLU A 332 27.44 -11.38 -3.29
C GLU A 332 25.90 -11.47 -3.36
N PRO A 333 25.31 -12.61 -3.72
CA PRO A 333 23.86 -12.79 -3.67
C PRO A 333 23.32 -12.68 -2.25
N TYR A 334 22.11 -12.15 -2.10
CA TYR A 334 21.47 -12.00 -0.79
C TYR A 334 21.38 -13.32 -0.01
N TRP A 335 21.09 -14.45 -0.66
CA TRP A 335 21.02 -15.76 0.02
C TRP A 335 22.39 -16.21 0.56
N LEU A 336 23.48 -15.82 -0.10
CA LEU A 336 24.84 -16.13 0.35
C LEU A 336 25.21 -15.23 1.53
N GLN A 337 24.94 -13.92 1.40
CA GLN A 337 25.14 -12.93 2.46
C GLN A 337 24.32 -13.25 3.72
N ASP A 338 23.07 -13.68 3.57
CA ASP A 338 22.17 -13.95 4.70
C ASP A 338 22.61 -15.21 5.48
N ASN A 339 23.13 -16.23 4.79
CA ASN A 339 23.28 -17.57 5.35
C ASN A 339 24.73 -18.05 5.54
N PHE A 340 25.73 -17.42 4.93
CA PHE A 340 27.11 -17.92 4.89
C PHE A 340 28.15 -16.86 5.25
N VAL A 341 29.29 -17.31 5.77
CA VAL A 341 30.51 -16.52 5.96
C VAL A 341 31.67 -17.18 5.24
N PHE A 342 32.51 -16.39 4.60
CA PHE A 342 33.70 -16.91 3.94
C PHE A 342 34.84 -17.10 4.96
N LYS A 343 35.30 -18.34 5.15
CA LYS A 343 36.38 -18.70 6.08
C LYS A 343 37.23 -19.84 5.49
N ASN A 344 38.55 -19.77 5.69
CA ASN A 344 39.50 -20.83 5.30
C ASN A 344 39.33 -21.35 3.87
N GLY A 345 39.06 -20.43 2.92
CA GLY A 345 38.91 -20.80 1.50
C GLY A 345 37.52 -21.28 1.09
N ALA A 346 36.55 -21.39 2.01
CA ALA A 346 35.21 -21.91 1.74
C ALA A 346 34.10 -21.03 2.33
N TYR A 347 32.89 -21.13 1.76
CA TYR A 347 31.67 -20.58 2.37
C TYR A 347 31.15 -21.55 3.43
N VAL A 348 31.10 -21.10 4.68
CA VAL A 348 30.64 -21.88 5.83
C VAL A 348 29.30 -21.29 6.31
N PRO A 349 28.28 -22.11 6.63
CA PRO A 349 27.01 -21.62 7.15
C PRO A 349 27.18 -20.78 8.43
N LYS A 350 26.40 -19.71 8.58
CA LYS A 350 26.40 -18.82 9.75
C LYS A 350 25.81 -19.44 11.03
N MET A 351 25.35 -20.68 10.98
CA MET A 351 24.47 -21.25 12.01
C MET A 351 25.11 -21.23 13.41
N GLY A 352 24.46 -20.49 14.32
CA GLY A 352 24.62 -20.58 15.75
C GLY A 352 23.23 -20.59 16.39
N ASN A 353 22.81 -21.74 16.91
CA ASN A 353 21.59 -21.85 17.71
C ASN A 353 21.76 -21.01 18.98
N LYS A 354 21.13 -19.82 19.06
CA LYS A 354 20.94 -19.11 20.32
C LYS A 354 19.49 -19.25 20.76
N ARG A 355 19.27 -20.24 21.63
CA ARG A 355 18.17 -20.44 22.59
C ARG A 355 16.73 -20.33 22.04
N ALA A 356 16.04 -21.47 22.02
CA ALA A 356 14.59 -21.51 22.10
C ALA A 356 14.12 -20.87 23.42
N ILE A 357 13.13 -19.99 23.36
CA ILE A 357 12.48 -19.41 24.54
C ILE A 357 11.64 -20.53 25.17
N LYS A 358 12.03 -20.98 26.37
CA LYS A 358 11.28 -21.98 27.14
C LYS A 358 9.88 -21.44 27.45
N LEU A 359 8.85 -21.91 26.75
CA LEU A 359 7.46 -21.66 27.09
C LEU A 359 7.14 -22.40 28.39
N VAL A 360 6.90 -21.66 29.47
CA VAL A 360 6.42 -22.21 30.74
C VAL A 360 4.92 -22.43 30.63
N VAL A 361 4.47 -23.66 30.92
CA VAL A 361 3.05 -24.02 31.02
C VAL A 361 2.61 -23.84 32.47
N GLU A 362 1.76 -22.84 32.74
CA GLU A 362 0.99 -22.78 33.98
C GLU A 362 -0.44 -23.28 33.74
N SER A 363 -0.96 -24.01 34.73
CA SER A 363 -2.32 -24.57 34.78
C SER A 363 -3.38 -23.48 34.85
N VAL A 364 -4.48 -23.61 34.10
CA VAL A 364 -5.55 -22.60 34.00
C VAL A 364 -6.89 -23.18 34.44
N GLU A 365 -7.52 -22.52 35.42
CA GLU A 365 -8.93 -22.66 35.81
C GLU A 365 -9.90 -22.08 34.75
N PRO A 366 -11.17 -22.52 34.68
CA PRO A 366 -12.07 -22.21 33.58
C PRO A 366 -12.58 -20.75 33.56
N ILE A 367 -12.45 -20.09 32.40
CA ILE A 367 -12.92 -18.70 32.16
C ILE A 367 -14.33 -18.69 31.56
N LYS A 368 -15.22 -17.85 32.14
CA LYS A 368 -16.58 -17.51 31.68
C LYS A 368 -16.58 -16.54 30.46
N PRO A 369 -17.68 -16.41 29.70
CA PRO A 369 -17.71 -15.69 28.41
C PRO A 369 -17.41 -14.18 28.52
N LYS A 370 -16.59 -13.68 27.59
CA LYS A 370 -16.14 -12.27 27.51
C LYS A 370 -17.27 -11.28 27.22
N HIS A 371 -17.40 -10.25 28.06
CA HIS A 371 -17.93 -8.95 27.64
C HIS A 371 -16.95 -8.30 26.65
N GLU A 372 -17.46 -7.71 25.57
CA GLU A 372 -16.69 -6.94 24.57
C GLU A 372 -15.91 -5.82 25.30
N SER A 373 -14.58 -5.93 25.40
CA SER A 373 -13.77 -4.98 26.15
C SER A 373 -13.74 -3.62 25.44
N LEU A 374 -14.16 -2.56 26.12
CA LEU A 374 -14.11 -1.18 25.61
C LEU A 374 -12.71 -0.81 25.07
N SER A 375 -12.68 -0.03 23.99
CA SER A 375 -11.45 0.50 23.38
C SER A 375 -10.64 1.34 24.38
N LYS A 376 -9.33 1.50 24.14
CA LYS A 376 -8.47 2.35 24.98
C LYS A 376 -9.01 3.78 25.00
N THR A 377 -9.45 4.27 23.85
CA THR A 377 -10.02 5.61 23.69
C THR A 377 -11.35 5.75 24.44
N ALA A 378 -12.24 4.75 24.40
CA ALA A 378 -13.49 4.77 25.17
C ALA A 378 -13.24 4.77 26.68
N LYS A 379 -12.23 4.02 27.15
CA LYS A 379 -11.79 4.05 28.56
C LYS A 379 -11.27 5.42 28.97
N LEU A 380 -10.43 6.05 28.13
CA LEU A 380 -9.94 7.41 28.36
C LEU A 380 -11.10 8.41 28.48
N LEU A 381 -12.07 8.34 27.56
CA LEU A 381 -13.23 9.24 27.58
C LEU A 381 -14.07 9.02 28.85
N ARG A 382 -14.37 7.78 29.22
CA ARG A 382 -15.15 7.46 30.43
C ARG A 382 -14.47 7.88 31.73
N ASN A 383 -13.15 7.75 31.80
CA ASN A 383 -12.38 8.06 33.01
C ASN A 383 -11.86 9.50 33.05
N GLY A 384 -12.01 10.28 31.97
CA GLY A 384 -11.36 11.55 31.73
C GLY A 384 -11.81 12.74 32.59
N GLY A 385 -12.57 12.52 33.67
CA GLY A 385 -13.06 13.59 34.54
C GLY A 385 -13.84 14.68 33.77
N ASN A 386 -13.62 15.95 34.12
CA ASN A 386 -14.29 17.08 33.49
C ASN A 386 -13.94 17.22 32.00
N VAL A 387 -14.97 17.34 31.16
CA VAL A 387 -14.78 17.47 29.71
C VAL A 387 -14.30 18.88 29.36
N THR A 388 -13.00 18.97 29.05
CA THR A 388 -12.32 20.21 28.65
C THR A 388 -11.88 20.18 27.19
N ASN A 389 -11.43 21.33 26.67
CA ASN A 389 -10.72 21.39 25.38
C ASN A 389 -9.49 20.46 25.35
N GLN A 390 -8.86 20.20 26.51
CA GLN A 390 -7.74 19.28 26.60
C GLN A 390 -8.20 17.83 26.42
N LEU A 391 -9.28 17.42 27.09
CA LEU A 391 -9.83 16.07 26.92
C LEU A 391 -10.22 15.78 25.47
N ILE A 392 -10.78 16.75 24.74
CA ILE A 392 -11.06 16.59 23.30
C ILE A 392 -9.78 16.24 22.53
N ARG A 393 -8.69 16.97 22.76
CA ARG A 393 -7.40 16.68 22.10
C ARG A 393 -6.89 15.30 22.48
N ASP A 394 -6.95 14.95 23.76
CA ASP A 394 -6.44 13.68 24.28
C ASP A 394 -7.22 12.48 23.70
N VAL A 395 -8.55 12.59 23.58
CA VAL A 395 -9.39 11.57 22.96
C VAL A 395 -9.05 11.41 21.47
N ILE A 396 -8.87 12.50 20.72
CA ILE A 396 -8.53 12.42 19.29
C ILE A 396 -7.11 11.84 19.09
N HIS A 397 -6.14 12.23 19.93
CA HIS A 397 -4.78 11.66 19.90
C HIS A 397 -4.74 10.19 20.33
N SER A 398 -5.55 9.80 21.32
CA SER A 398 -5.73 8.40 21.72
C SER A 398 -6.32 7.59 20.57
N TYR A 399 -7.36 8.11 19.91
CA TYR A 399 -7.99 7.47 18.77
C TYR A 399 -7.00 7.27 17.62
N ALA A 400 -6.19 8.29 17.29
CA ALA A 400 -5.18 8.19 16.25
C ALA A 400 -4.07 7.18 16.56
N SER A 401 -3.75 7.01 17.85
CA SER A 401 -2.75 6.04 18.32
C SER A 401 -3.29 4.61 18.33
N GLU A 402 -4.58 4.42 18.60
CA GLU A 402 -5.27 3.13 18.59
C GLU A 402 -5.61 2.67 17.16
N PHE A 403 -5.90 3.61 16.26
CA PHE A 403 -6.27 3.36 14.87
C PHE A 403 -5.36 4.12 13.89
N PRO A 404 -4.05 3.82 13.84
CA PRO A 404 -3.09 4.55 13.00
C PRO A 404 -3.43 4.47 11.51
N ASN A 405 -4.09 3.40 11.05
CA ASN A 405 -4.57 3.26 9.67
C ASN A 405 -5.66 4.25 9.27
N LYS A 406 -6.31 4.94 10.23
CA LYS A 406 -7.28 6.01 9.95
C LYS A 406 -6.62 7.36 9.69
N PHE A 407 -5.30 7.45 9.84
CA PHE A 407 -4.51 8.66 9.61
C PHE A 407 -3.39 8.30 8.64
N HIS A 408 -3.56 8.61 7.36
CA HIS A 408 -2.51 8.39 6.38
C HIS A 408 -1.29 9.23 6.80
N GLY A 409 -0.21 8.55 7.22
CA GLY A 409 0.90 9.16 7.95
C GLY A 409 0.70 9.11 9.46
N LYS A 410 0.42 10.26 10.07
CA LYS A 410 0.17 10.39 11.53
C LYS A 410 -0.78 11.56 11.80
N LEU A 411 -1.29 11.66 13.03
CA LEU A 411 -1.91 12.89 13.54
C LEU A 411 -0.84 13.71 14.26
N ASN A 412 -0.50 14.87 13.72
CA ASN A 412 0.53 15.74 14.26
C ASN A 412 -0.03 16.75 15.28
N LYS A 413 -1.22 17.30 15.02
CA LYS A 413 -1.78 18.37 15.86
C LYS A 413 -3.31 18.35 15.87
N VAL A 414 -3.88 18.59 17.05
CA VAL A 414 -5.30 18.95 17.21
C VAL A 414 -5.36 20.36 17.81
N SER A 415 -6.13 21.26 17.19
CA SER A 415 -6.29 22.62 17.70
C SER A 415 -7.75 23.05 17.80
N ILE A 416 -8.07 23.81 18.84
CA ILE A 416 -9.41 24.34 19.09
C ILE A 416 -9.27 25.86 19.15
N ARG A 417 -9.96 26.58 18.26
CA ARG A 417 -9.73 28.02 18.03
C ARG A 417 -11.01 28.78 17.68
N GLN A 418 -11.06 30.06 18.01
CA GLN A 418 -12.20 30.96 17.73
C GLN A 418 -12.32 31.31 16.23
N ASN A 419 -11.21 31.72 15.61
CA ASN A 419 -11.17 32.21 14.23
C ASN A 419 -10.73 31.11 13.26
N MET A 420 -11.67 30.60 12.45
CA MET A 420 -11.42 29.57 11.44
C MET A 420 -12.49 29.62 10.34
N ASN A 421 -12.13 29.23 9.11
CA ASN A 421 -13.08 28.99 8.04
C ASN A 421 -13.71 27.61 8.19
N GLY A 422 -15.04 27.54 8.24
CA GLY A 422 -15.78 26.29 8.45
C GLY A 422 -15.93 25.87 9.92
N MET A 423 -16.49 24.69 10.15
CA MET A 423 -16.79 24.14 11.48
C MET A 423 -15.61 23.32 12.05
N MET A 424 -15.07 22.43 11.23
CA MET A 424 -13.85 21.67 11.47
C MET A 424 -13.09 21.58 10.14
N HIS A 425 -11.78 21.33 10.18
CA HIS A 425 -11.02 21.03 8.96
C HIS A 425 -9.78 20.18 9.26
N ASN A 426 -9.46 19.29 8.32
CA ASN A 426 -8.21 18.56 8.25
C ASN A 426 -7.23 19.26 7.30
N SER A 427 -6.02 19.51 7.79
CA SER A 427 -4.94 20.12 7.04
C SER A 427 -3.79 19.14 6.81
N ARG A 428 -3.18 19.25 5.62
CA ARG A 428 -2.07 18.42 5.16
C ARG A 428 -0.96 19.27 4.60
N SER A 429 0.28 18.90 4.89
CA SER A 429 1.47 19.51 4.30
C SER A 429 1.85 18.78 3.02
N TYR A 430 2.30 19.51 2.00
CA TYR A 430 2.72 18.92 0.73
C TYR A 430 4.17 19.31 0.42
N ASN A 431 4.92 18.36 -0.12
CA ASN A 431 6.27 18.61 -0.63
C ASN A 431 6.16 19.51 -1.87
N THR A 432 6.89 20.62 -1.89
CA THR A 432 6.78 21.62 -2.95
C THR A 432 7.39 21.18 -4.28
N LEU A 433 8.36 20.24 -4.24
CA LEU A 433 9.03 19.69 -5.42
C LEU A 433 8.19 18.58 -6.08
N THR A 434 7.70 17.62 -5.29
CA THR A 434 6.94 16.49 -5.82
C THR A 434 5.43 16.76 -5.89
N GLY A 435 4.97 17.79 -5.19
CA GLY A 435 3.56 18.11 -5.03
C GLY A 435 2.78 17.17 -4.13
N ARG A 436 3.42 16.10 -3.63
CA ARG A 436 2.77 15.02 -2.88
C ARG A 436 2.60 15.37 -1.43
N TYR A 437 1.66 14.69 -0.80
CA TYR A 437 1.47 14.77 0.64
C TYR A 437 2.75 14.37 1.38
N ALA A 438 3.24 15.26 2.24
CA ALA A 438 4.43 15.07 3.08
C ALA A 438 4.03 14.23 4.30
N ILE A 439 3.98 12.91 4.10
CA ILE A 439 3.46 11.94 5.07
C ILE A 439 4.16 12.02 6.44
N GLU A 440 5.43 12.38 6.46
CA GLU A 440 6.26 12.57 7.64
C GLU A 440 5.78 13.73 8.53
N ASN A 441 5.14 14.74 7.94
CA ASN A 441 4.58 15.89 8.65
C ASN A 441 3.21 15.61 9.25
N GLY A 442 2.53 14.54 8.80
CA GLY A 442 1.24 14.12 9.32
C GLY A 442 0.09 15.08 9.00
N ASN A 443 -1.03 14.85 9.65
CA ASN A 443 -2.29 15.57 9.49
C ASN A 443 -2.49 16.50 10.70
N SER A 444 -3.23 17.58 10.52
CA SER A 444 -3.68 18.43 11.62
C SER A 444 -5.18 18.63 11.55
N ILE A 445 -5.87 18.42 12.67
CA ILE A 445 -7.31 18.68 12.78
C ILE A 445 -7.49 19.99 13.55
N ALA A 446 -8.34 20.88 13.06
CA ALA A 446 -8.79 22.02 13.84
C ALA A 446 -10.32 22.09 13.98
N ILE A 447 -10.76 22.55 15.14
CA ILE A 447 -12.16 22.59 15.57
C ILE A 447 -12.49 24.03 15.98
N ARG A 448 -13.62 24.55 15.50
CA ARG A 448 -14.08 25.90 15.83
C ARG A 448 -14.71 25.93 17.22
N ASP A 449 -14.32 26.90 18.03
CA ASP A 449 -14.89 27.16 19.36
C ASP A 449 -15.73 28.44 19.37
N ALA A 450 -16.53 28.64 18.34
CA ALA A 450 -17.38 29.81 18.16
C ALA A 450 -18.68 29.39 17.48
N PHE A 451 -19.75 30.16 17.70
CA PHE A 451 -21.02 29.95 17.02
C PHE A 451 -20.87 30.11 15.50
N TYR A 452 -21.47 29.15 14.80
CA TYR A 452 -21.60 29.10 13.36
C TYR A 452 -23.09 29.28 13.04
N ASP A 453 -23.40 30.14 12.07
CA ASP A 453 -24.78 30.50 11.73
C ASP A 453 -25.46 29.41 10.87
N VAL A 454 -25.76 28.30 11.53
CA VAL A 454 -26.52 27.16 10.97
C VAL A 454 -27.47 26.66 12.03
N GLY A 455 -28.70 26.30 11.63
CA GLY A 455 -29.68 25.65 12.51
C GLY A 455 -30.03 26.45 13.78
N GLY A 456 -30.01 27.78 13.74
CA GLY A 456 -30.30 28.63 14.90
C GLY A 456 -29.11 28.88 15.85
N GLY A 457 -27.89 28.50 15.43
CA GLY A 457 -26.65 28.74 16.17
C GLY A 457 -26.01 27.44 16.65
N TYR A 458 -24.83 27.12 16.13
CA TYR A 458 -24.13 25.87 16.41
C TYR A 458 -22.65 26.13 16.71
N ASN A 459 -22.15 25.71 17.89
CA ASN A 459 -20.73 25.77 18.23
C ASN A 459 -20.13 24.34 18.22
N PRO A 460 -19.27 23.97 17.26
CA PRO A 460 -18.74 22.61 17.12
C PRO A 460 -17.95 22.10 18.32
N ALA A 461 -17.06 22.92 18.90
CA ALA A 461 -16.28 22.52 20.06
C ALA A 461 -17.17 22.34 21.30
N GLN A 462 -18.15 23.23 21.48
CA GLN A 462 -19.12 23.10 22.57
C GLN A 462 -19.96 21.83 22.42
N ALA A 463 -20.51 21.58 21.23
CA ALA A 463 -21.32 20.40 20.95
C ALA A 463 -20.52 19.09 21.14
N LEU A 464 -19.23 19.06 20.76
CA LEU A 464 -18.34 17.92 21.06
C LEU A 464 -18.12 17.71 22.56
N LYS A 465 -17.93 18.77 23.34
CA LYS A 465 -17.81 18.66 24.81
C LYS A 465 -19.08 18.03 25.40
N GLU A 466 -20.24 18.55 25.00
CA GLU A 466 -21.53 18.07 25.47
C GLU A 466 -21.78 16.61 25.04
N ALA A 467 -21.40 16.22 23.82
CA ALA A 467 -21.44 14.84 23.36
C ALA A 467 -20.59 13.91 24.23
N PHE A 468 -19.37 14.34 24.57
CA PHE A 468 -18.46 13.58 25.42
C PHE A 468 -19.00 13.44 26.85
N VAL A 469 -19.63 14.48 27.40
CA VAL A 469 -20.35 14.40 28.69
C VAL A 469 -21.51 13.41 28.61
N ALA A 470 -22.28 13.42 27.52
CA ALA A 470 -23.38 12.48 27.32
C ALA A 470 -22.88 11.02 27.27
N ILE A 471 -21.77 10.76 26.55
CA ILE A 471 -21.13 9.45 26.46
C ILE A 471 -20.63 8.98 27.83
N GLN A 472 -19.94 9.86 28.59
CA GLN A 472 -19.48 9.55 29.96
C GLN A 472 -20.64 9.14 30.87
N LYS A 473 -21.79 9.82 30.75
CA LYS A 473 -22.99 9.58 31.56
C LYS A 473 -23.94 8.53 30.97
N ASN A 474 -23.56 7.91 29.85
CA ASN A 474 -24.41 6.97 29.10
C ASN A 474 -25.82 7.53 28.79
N LYS A 475 -25.89 8.81 28.43
CA LYS A 475 -27.13 9.50 28.05
C LYS A 475 -27.29 9.55 26.52
N PRO A 476 -28.53 9.59 26.00
CA PRO A 476 -28.77 9.85 24.58
C PRO A 476 -28.16 11.19 24.16
N LEU A 477 -27.48 11.18 23.01
CA LEU A 477 -26.94 12.41 22.41
C LEU A 477 -28.08 13.19 21.77
N THR A 478 -27.99 14.52 21.79
CA THR A 478 -28.86 15.38 20.97
C THR A 478 -28.38 15.39 19.52
N PHE A 479 -29.22 15.89 18.61
CA PHE A 479 -28.83 16.06 17.20
C PHE A 479 -27.52 16.82 17.03
N ASN A 480 -27.35 17.97 17.69
CA ASN A 480 -26.14 18.80 17.58
C ASN A 480 -24.89 18.09 18.13
N GLN A 481 -25.04 17.35 19.23
CA GLN A 481 -23.95 16.58 19.83
C GLN A 481 -23.50 15.44 18.91
N GLU A 482 -24.45 14.70 18.35
CA GLU A 482 -24.19 13.60 17.42
C GLU A 482 -23.63 14.12 16.08
N TYR A 483 -24.14 15.24 15.58
CA TYR A 483 -23.64 15.91 14.39
C TYR A 483 -22.20 16.43 14.56
N ALA A 484 -21.82 16.84 15.77
CA ALA A 484 -20.45 17.23 16.07
C ALA A 484 -19.47 16.05 15.98
N VAL A 485 -19.90 14.85 16.39
CA VAL A 485 -19.13 13.61 16.23
C VAL A 485 -19.04 13.21 14.75
N GLU A 486 -20.11 13.38 13.97
CA GLU A 486 -20.09 13.17 12.51
C GLU A 486 -19.13 14.13 11.81
N SER A 487 -19.16 15.41 12.18
CA SER A 487 -18.25 16.44 11.65
C SER A 487 -16.79 16.09 11.94
N LEU A 488 -16.49 15.61 13.16
CA LEU A 488 -15.15 15.13 13.49
C LEU A 488 -14.77 13.89 12.66
N TRP A 489 -15.71 12.97 12.45
CA TRP A 489 -15.48 11.78 11.62
C TRP A 489 -15.18 12.14 10.16
N HIS A 490 -15.86 13.13 9.60
CA HIS A 490 -15.55 13.69 8.28
C HIS A 490 -14.07 14.09 8.18
N GLU A 491 -13.55 14.81 9.17
CA GLU A 491 -12.14 15.23 9.17
C GLU A 491 -11.17 14.07 9.35
N ILE A 492 -11.52 13.07 10.16
CA ILE A 492 -10.73 11.85 10.32
C ILE A 492 -10.68 11.07 9.00
N ARG A 493 -11.79 11.02 8.25
CA ARG A 493 -11.79 10.40 6.92
C ARG A 493 -10.88 11.13 5.94
N HIS A 494 -10.84 12.46 5.97
CA HIS A 494 -9.83 13.24 5.23
C HIS A 494 -8.42 12.96 5.71
N ALA A 495 -8.20 12.81 7.02
CA ALA A 495 -6.89 12.45 7.57
C ALA A 495 -6.42 11.07 7.07
N GLY A 496 -7.35 10.13 6.84
CA GLY A 496 -7.09 8.81 6.27
C GLY A 496 -7.02 8.74 4.74
N ALA A 497 -7.30 9.84 4.02
CA ALA A 497 -7.42 9.82 2.57
C ALA A 497 -6.09 9.63 1.82
N LYS A 498 -6.11 9.14 0.57
CA LYS A 498 -4.92 9.15 -0.29
C LYS A 498 -4.46 10.60 -0.58
N GLY A 499 -5.41 11.52 -0.71
CA GLY A 499 -5.17 12.95 -0.94
C GLY A 499 -4.99 13.29 -2.42
N TRP A 500 -4.54 14.51 -2.72
CA TRP A 500 -4.11 14.89 -4.06
C TRP A 500 -2.83 14.16 -4.44
N HIS A 501 -2.71 13.66 -5.67
CA HIS A 501 -1.41 13.20 -6.16
C HIS A 501 -0.42 14.35 -6.22
N HIS A 502 -0.88 15.51 -6.69
CA HIS A 502 -0.15 16.77 -6.65
C HIS A 502 -1.07 17.87 -6.13
N TYR A 503 -0.68 18.60 -5.08
CA TYR A 503 -1.56 19.59 -4.42
C TYR A 503 -2.11 20.68 -5.37
N LYS A 504 -1.34 21.07 -6.39
CA LYS A 504 -1.75 21.99 -7.46
C LYS A 504 -2.98 21.52 -8.27
N TYR A 505 -3.34 20.25 -8.19
CA TYR A 505 -4.57 19.72 -8.79
C TYR A 505 -5.83 20.09 -7.99
N GLY A 506 -5.68 20.61 -6.76
CA GLY A 506 -6.77 20.99 -5.87
C GLY A 506 -7.48 22.29 -6.26
N THR A 507 -8.14 22.31 -7.42
CA THR A 507 -9.04 23.41 -7.81
C THR A 507 -10.38 23.31 -7.09
N ASP A 508 -11.11 24.43 -6.98
CA ASP A 508 -12.41 24.43 -6.29
C ASP A 508 -13.42 23.49 -6.95
N LEU A 509 -13.41 23.39 -8.28
CA LEU A 509 -14.21 22.43 -9.03
C LEU A 509 -13.87 20.97 -8.69
N ARG A 510 -12.59 20.65 -8.48
CA ARG A 510 -12.16 19.28 -8.14
C ARG A 510 -12.40 18.94 -6.67
N LYS A 511 -12.53 19.94 -5.79
CA LYS A 511 -12.92 19.71 -4.39
C LYS A 511 -14.39 19.28 -4.29
N VAL A 512 -15.27 19.77 -5.16
CA VAL A 512 -16.72 19.48 -5.09
C VAL A 512 -17.03 17.97 -5.05
N PRO A 513 -16.58 17.13 -6.00
CA PRO A 513 -16.82 15.68 -5.95
C PRO A 513 -16.20 15.02 -4.72
N MET A 514 -15.00 15.46 -4.35
CA MET A 514 -14.24 14.92 -3.23
C MET A 514 -14.94 15.16 -1.88
N GLU A 515 -15.38 16.39 -1.62
CA GLU A 515 -16.13 16.77 -0.42
C GLU A 515 -17.50 16.09 -0.38
N THR A 516 -18.18 15.99 -1.53
CA THR A 516 -19.48 15.30 -1.64
C THR A 516 -19.34 13.85 -1.19
N LEU A 517 -18.37 13.11 -1.74
CA LEU A 517 -18.15 11.71 -1.39
C LEU A 517 -17.71 11.54 0.06
N ASN A 518 -16.84 12.42 0.57
CA ASN A 518 -16.40 12.32 1.95
C ASN A 518 -17.56 12.53 2.93
N GLN A 519 -18.33 13.60 2.76
CA GLN A 519 -19.47 13.91 3.61
C GLN A 519 -20.56 12.85 3.50
N PHE A 520 -20.88 12.37 2.29
CA PHE A 520 -21.83 11.28 2.07
C PHE A 520 -21.43 10.03 2.88
N CYS A 521 -20.17 9.61 2.77
CA CYS A 521 -19.69 8.43 3.49
C CYS A 521 -19.56 8.67 5.00
N ALA A 522 -19.25 9.88 5.44
CA ALA A 522 -19.15 10.24 6.86
C ALA A 522 -20.52 10.08 7.56
N ARG A 523 -21.59 10.66 7.01
CA ARG A 523 -22.96 10.55 7.55
C ARG A 523 -23.44 9.10 7.66
N HIS A 524 -23.00 8.23 6.76
CA HIS A 524 -23.35 6.81 6.74
C HIS A 524 -22.48 5.91 7.62
N SER A 525 -21.41 6.42 8.24
CA SER A 525 -20.44 5.57 8.95
C SER A 525 -19.93 6.09 10.29
N TYR A 526 -20.32 7.29 10.70
CA TYR A 526 -19.87 7.86 11.97
C TYR A 526 -20.42 7.12 13.20
N ASP A 527 -21.48 6.32 13.05
CA ASP A 527 -22.03 5.47 14.11
C ASP A 527 -21.00 4.43 14.60
N GLY A 528 -20.20 3.89 13.68
CA GLY A 528 -19.08 3.02 14.01
C GLY A 528 -17.99 3.75 14.81
N PHE A 529 -17.68 5.00 14.43
CA PHE A 529 -16.76 5.86 15.18
C PHE A 529 -17.31 6.19 16.58
N LEU A 530 -18.60 6.53 16.68
CA LEU A 530 -19.27 6.80 17.95
C LEU A 530 -19.28 5.56 18.87
N LYS A 531 -19.49 4.36 18.32
CA LYS A 531 -19.35 3.09 19.07
C LYS A 531 -17.93 2.91 19.62
N GLN A 532 -16.90 3.28 18.85
CA GLN A 532 -15.50 3.20 19.30
C GLN A 532 -15.16 4.20 20.41
N LEU A 533 -15.92 5.29 20.54
CA LEU A 533 -15.84 6.21 21.67
C LEU A 533 -16.65 5.72 22.90
N GLY A 534 -17.40 4.62 22.77
CA GLY A 534 -18.27 4.08 23.81
C GLY A 534 -19.67 4.71 23.85
N GLY A 535 -20.06 5.43 22.79
CA GLY A 535 -21.39 6.00 22.59
C GLY A 535 -22.27 5.18 21.65
N LYS A 536 -23.47 5.70 21.37
CA LYS A 536 -24.46 5.11 20.44
C LYS A 536 -25.11 6.22 19.63
N ALA A 537 -25.35 5.97 18.34
CA ALA A 537 -26.07 6.88 17.46
C ALA A 537 -27.60 6.80 17.69
N TYR A 538 -28.26 7.96 17.74
CA TYR A 538 -29.71 8.10 17.90
C TYR A 538 -30.35 8.89 16.75
N HIS A 539 -29.56 9.74 16.08
CA HIS A 539 -30.02 10.70 15.08
C HIS A 539 -29.42 10.46 13.69
N GLN A 540 -28.80 9.32 13.41
CA GLN A 540 -28.18 9.02 12.11
C GLN A 540 -29.07 9.27 10.89
N LYS A 541 -30.33 8.85 10.93
CA LYS A 541 -31.26 9.11 9.83
C LYS A 541 -31.47 10.62 9.61
N ALA A 542 -31.69 11.38 10.68
CA ALA A 542 -31.83 12.82 10.62
C ALA A 542 -30.53 13.50 10.14
N ILE A 543 -29.36 13.05 10.59
CA ILE A 543 -28.07 13.62 10.17
C ILE A 543 -27.78 13.36 8.69
N ILE A 544 -28.15 12.20 8.16
CA ILE A 544 -28.08 11.90 6.71
C ILE A 544 -28.87 12.94 5.91
N GLU A 545 -30.05 13.32 6.39
CA GLU A 545 -30.98 14.24 5.70
C GLU A 545 -30.69 15.72 5.95
N GLU A 546 -30.38 16.09 7.19
CA GLU A 546 -30.45 17.47 7.68
C GLU A 546 -29.11 18.02 8.18
N GLY A 547 -28.04 17.23 8.16
CA GLY A 547 -26.70 17.67 8.58
C GLY A 547 -26.26 18.95 7.88
N PHE A 548 -25.54 19.83 8.60
CA PHE A 548 -25.28 21.20 8.16
C PHE A 548 -24.26 21.30 7.00
N GLY A 549 -23.20 20.49 7.05
CA GLY A 549 -22.06 20.54 6.12
C GLY A 549 -22.42 20.03 4.72
N TYR A 550 -22.01 20.79 3.69
CA TYR A 550 -22.16 20.45 2.26
C TYR A 550 -23.58 20.11 1.81
N LYS A 551 -24.60 20.70 2.46
CA LYS A 551 -26.02 20.38 2.24
C LYS A 551 -26.43 20.39 0.77
N ASN A 552 -26.14 21.46 0.01
CA ASN A 552 -26.51 21.55 -1.40
C ASN A 552 -25.89 20.43 -2.27
N LEU A 553 -24.62 20.08 -2.02
CA LEU A 553 -23.89 19.07 -2.78
C LEU A 553 -24.48 17.68 -2.50
N LEU A 554 -24.76 17.38 -1.24
CA LEU A 554 -25.38 16.12 -0.83
C LEU A 554 -26.82 16.02 -1.31
N ASP A 555 -27.59 17.10 -1.23
CA ASP A 555 -28.97 17.15 -1.73
C ASP A 555 -29.00 16.82 -3.22
N ASN A 556 -28.12 17.42 -4.02
CA ASN A 556 -28.02 17.12 -5.45
C ASN A 556 -27.57 15.67 -5.70
N PHE A 557 -26.53 15.18 -5.00
CA PHE A 557 -26.06 13.81 -5.15
C PHE A 557 -27.14 12.77 -4.81
N ARG A 558 -27.82 12.93 -3.68
CA ARG A 558 -28.91 12.04 -3.25
C ARG A 558 -30.14 12.18 -4.15
N THR A 559 -30.42 13.38 -4.67
CA THR A 559 -31.48 13.59 -5.68
C THR A 559 -31.17 12.83 -6.96
N ALA A 560 -29.91 12.81 -7.42
CA ALA A 560 -29.50 12.01 -8.58
C ALA A 560 -29.67 10.50 -8.30
N LEU A 561 -29.24 9.99 -7.14
CA LEU A 561 -29.45 8.59 -6.75
C LEU A 561 -30.95 8.23 -6.79
N LYS A 562 -31.79 9.06 -6.17
CA LYS A 562 -33.25 8.86 -6.14
C LYS A 562 -33.86 8.92 -7.53
N HIS A 563 -33.46 9.87 -8.37
CA HIS A 563 -33.98 10.03 -9.73
C HIS A 563 -33.73 8.78 -10.59
N TYR A 564 -32.56 8.16 -10.45
CA TYR A 564 -32.21 6.93 -11.16
C TYR A 564 -32.54 5.64 -10.39
N SER A 565 -33.34 5.73 -9.31
CA SER A 565 -33.76 4.59 -8.49
C SER A 565 -32.59 3.75 -7.93
N ILE A 566 -31.49 4.40 -7.58
CA ILE A 566 -30.30 3.76 -7.01
C ILE A 566 -30.39 3.79 -5.49
N ASP A 567 -30.28 2.61 -4.84
CA ASP A 567 -30.27 2.50 -3.38
C ASP A 567 -29.03 3.20 -2.79
N GLU A 568 -29.26 4.06 -1.80
CA GLU A 568 -28.24 4.83 -1.10
C GLU A 568 -27.19 3.92 -0.41
N LYS A 569 -27.58 2.74 0.08
CA LYS A 569 -26.67 1.72 0.63
C LYS A 569 -25.73 1.14 -0.42
N VAL A 570 -26.21 0.98 -1.66
CA VAL A 570 -25.38 0.50 -2.77
C VAL A 570 -24.34 1.54 -3.13
N ALA A 571 -24.74 2.82 -3.20
CA ALA A 571 -23.82 3.93 -3.38
C ALA A 571 -22.78 4.00 -2.24
N TYR A 572 -23.21 3.93 -0.98
CA TYR A 572 -22.30 3.91 0.17
C TYR A 572 -21.27 2.77 0.07
N ASN A 573 -21.71 1.55 -0.22
CA ASN A 573 -20.80 0.41 -0.36
C ASN A 573 -19.77 0.58 -1.47
N TYR A 574 -20.12 1.28 -2.55
CA TYR A 574 -19.20 1.60 -3.64
C TYR A 574 -18.20 2.68 -3.24
N PHE A 575 -18.64 3.75 -2.56
CA PHE A 575 -17.81 4.93 -2.29
C PHE A 575 -17.05 4.91 -0.95
N LYS A 576 -17.42 4.05 0.01
CA LYS A 576 -16.93 4.10 1.40
C LYS A 576 -15.41 4.14 1.58
N ASP A 577 -14.65 3.55 0.65
CA ASP A 577 -13.19 3.45 0.70
C ASP A 577 -12.49 4.23 -0.44
N ILE A 578 -13.25 4.92 -1.31
CA ILE A 578 -12.70 5.52 -2.53
C ILE A 578 -11.72 6.64 -2.19
N ILE A 579 -12.06 7.55 -1.28
CA ILE A 579 -11.15 8.66 -0.94
C ILE A 579 -9.90 8.17 -0.18
N GLN A 580 -9.98 7.02 0.50
CA GLN A 580 -8.85 6.38 1.19
C GLN A 580 -7.92 5.67 0.19
N SER A 581 -8.44 5.20 -0.94
CA SER A 581 -7.68 4.38 -1.89
C SER A 581 -7.29 5.13 -3.17
N LYS A 582 -7.98 6.22 -3.53
CA LYS A 582 -7.83 6.92 -4.83
C LYS A 582 -7.50 8.40 -4.66
N PRO A 583 -6.73 9.01 -5.58
CA PRO A 583 -6.42 10.43 -5.55
C PRO A 583 -7.66 11.32 -5.70
N TYR A 584 -7.65 12.48 -5.05
CA TYR A 584 -8.78 13.42 -5.04
C TYR A 584 -9.18 13.97 -6.42
N GLU A 585 -8.22 14.13 -7.32
CA GLU A 585 -8.48 14.61 -8.68
C GLU A 585 -9.32 13.66 -9.54
N ASP A 586 -9.43 12.39 -9.15
CA ASP A 586 -10.19 11.37 -9.89
C ASP A 586 -11.62 11.22 -9.37
N MET A 587 -12.01 11.91 -8.30
CA MET A 587 -13.30 11.71 -7.63
C MET A 587 -14.50 11.93 -8.57
N SER A 588 -14.41 12.91 -9.47
CA SER A 588 -15.41 13.13 -10.52
C SER A 588 -15.57 11.90 -11.41
N SER A 589 -14.46 11.33 -11.87
CA SER A 589 -14.43 10.13 -12.71
C SER A 589 -15.05 8.91 -12.04
N TYR A 590 -14.84 8.75 -10.72
CA TYR A 590 -15.45 7.64 -9.96
C TYR A 590 -16.97 7.81 -9.80
N ILE A 591 -17.45 9.04 -9.59
CA ILE A 591 -18.89 9.32 -9.58
C ILE A 591 -19.49 9.04 -10.96
N ALA A 592 -18.87 9.55 -12.03
CA ALA A 592 -19.35 9.31 -13.38
C ALA A 592 -19.35 7.82 -13.73
N THR A 593 -18.31 7.08 -13.33
CA THR A 593 -18.22 5.62 -13.56
C THR A 593 -19.33 4.88 -12.84
N PHE A 594 -19.63 5.25 -11.60
CA PHE A 594 -20.73 4.66 -10.85
C PHE A 594 -22.07 4.85 -11.58
N PHE A 595 -22.42 6.08 -11.98
CA PHE A 595 -23.67 6.33 -12.69
C PHE A 595 -23.73 5.66 -14.08
N LYS A 596 -22.60 5.53 -14.78
CA LYS A 596 -22.54 4.79 -16.06
C LYS A 596 -22.89 3.30 -15.91
N GLN A 597 -22.61 2.68 -14.76
CA GLN A 597 -23.01 1.29 -14.50
C GLN A 597 -24.54 1.12 -14.48
N TYR A 598 -25.28 2.21 -14.26
CA TYR A 598 -26.74 2.26 -14.31
C TYR A 598 -27.26 2.87 -15.62
N ASN A 599 -26.44 2.88 -16.68
CA ASN A 599 -26.78 3.41 -18.01
C ASN A 599 -27.19 4.90 -18.01
N VAL A 600 -26.73 5.68 -17.03
CA VAL A 600 -27.04 7.11 -16.94
C VAL A 600 -26.21 7.91 -17.94
N LYS A 601 -26.87 8.45 -18.98
CA LYS A 601 -26.20 9.25 -20.03
C LYS A 601 -25.57 10.53 -19.50
N ALA A 602 -26.20 11.18 -18.52
CA ALA A 602 -25.72 12.42 -17.91
C ALA A 602 -24.61 12.23 -16.86
N ALA A 603 -24.02 11.04 -16.74
CA ALA A 603 -23.11 10.69 -15.63
C ALA A 603 -21.92 11.65 -15.42
N ASN A 604 -21.29 12.11 -16.50
CA ASN A 604 -20.18 13.08 -16.40
C ASN A 604 -20.67 14.46 -15.92
N ALA A 605 -21.81 14.91 -16.43
CA ALA A 605 -22.37 16.19 -16.03
C ALA A 605 -22.85 16.15 -14.57
N ILE A 606 -23.46 15.04 -14.14
CA ILE A 606 -23.84 14.83 -12.74
C ILE A 606 -22.63 14.99 -11.82
N SER A 607 -21.48 14.39 -12.16
CA SER A 607 -20.27 14.49 -11.33
C SER A 607 -19.67 15.90 -11.30
N GLU A 608 -19.82 16.67 -12.37
CA GLU A 608 -19.23 18.01 -12.51
C GLU A 608 -20.12 19.11 -11.93
N CYS A 609 -21.44 18.91 -11.90
CA CYS A 609 -22.43 19.94 -11.60
C CYS A 609 -23.05 19.84 -10.19
N LEU A 610 -22.50 19.04 -9.28
CA LEU A 610 -23.05 18.85 -7.91
C LEU A 610 -23.20 20.15 -7.11
N TYR A 611 -22.42 21.18 -7.44
CA TYR A 611 -22.47 22.49 -6.79
C TYR A 611 -23.59 23.41 -7.31
N TRP A 612 -24.27 23.04 -8.41
CA TRP A 612 -25.31 23.86 -9.02
C TRP A 612 -26.50 24.09 -8.10
N ARG A 613 -27.31 25.12 -8.40
CA ARG A 613 -28.58 25.33 -7.71
C ARG A 613 -29.49 24.15 -7.98
N LYS A 614 -30.28 23.74 -6.98
CA LYS A 614 -31.18 22.58 -7.08
C LYS A 614 -32.10 22.63 -8.31
N SER A 615 -32.62 23.80 -8.68
CA SER A 615 -33.47 23.95 -9.86
C SER A 615 -32.74 23.66 -11.18
N GLU A 616 -31.49 24.11 -11.31
CA GLU A 616 -30.64 23.87 -12.48
C GLU A 616 -30.19 22.41 -12.54
N PHE A 617 -29.79 21.85 -11.39
CA PHE A 617 -29.42 20.44 -11.29
C PHE A 617 -30.60 19.52 -11.64
N MET A 618 -31.84 19.88 -11.28
CA MET A 618 -33.03 19.12 -11.68
C MET A 618 -33.29 19.18 -13.20
N LYS A 619 -32.99 20.29 -13.87
CA LYS A 619 -33.06 20.36 -15.34
C LYS A 619 -32.03 19.42 -15.97
N LEU A 620 -30.82 19.36 -15.39
CA LEU A 620 -29.77 18.46 -15.85
C LEU A 620 -30.20 17.00 -15.77
N LEU A 621 -30.87 16.59 -14.69
CA LEU A 621 -31.37 15.23 -14.54
C LEU A 621 -32.47 14.89 -15.56
N LYS A 622 -33.28 15.86 -15.96
CA LYS A 622 -34.36 15.69 -16.95
C LYS A 622 -33.87 15.70 -18.41
N GLY A 623 -32.64 16.16 -18.66
CA GLY A 623 -32.11 16.38 -20.01
C GLY A 623 -32.47 17.74 -20.62
N ASP A 624 -32.90 18.69 -19.78
CA ASP A 624 -33.38 20.03 -20.18
C ASP A 624 -32.33 21.15 -19.94
N ALA A 625 -31.08 20.79 -19.62
CA ALA A 625 -30.03 21.71 -19.17
C ALA A 625 -28.88 21.91 -20.17
#